data_AF-A0A2P6P8H0-F1
#
_entry.id   AF-A0A2P6P8H0-F1
#
_cell.length_a   1.000
_cell.length_b   1.000
_cell.length_c   1.000
_cell.angle_alpha   90.00
_cell.angle_beta   90.00
_cell.angle_gamma   90.00
#
_symmetry.space_group_name_H-M   'P 1'
#
loop_
_entity.id
_entity.type
_entity.pdbx_description
1 polymer ?
#
loop_
_entity_poly.entity_id
_entity_poly.type
_entity_poly.pdbx_seq_one_letter_code
_entity_poly.pdbx_strand_id
1 'polypeptide(L)'
;MVEALAGRLACQIALEFHLSPVTIETDCLQLVQAIQAEGEDTSVFGRVIDDISLVLTSLAGSFFCHVYRESNKIAHKLAHTALISGLQVSWSGDVPPVLDEILCNN
;
A
#
# COMPACT_ATOMS: atom_id res chain seq x y z
N MET A 1 8.93 -7.62 -1.07
CA MET A 1 9.52 -6.41 -1.68
C MET A 1 8.46 -5.55 -2.37
N VAL A 2 7.72 -6.05 -3.37
CA VAL A 2 6.68 -5.27 -4.09
C VAL A 2 5.66 -4.63 -3.13
N GLU A 3 5.07 -5.43 -2.25
CA GLU A 3 4.10 -4.96 -1.24
C GLU A 3 4.68 -3.87 -0.31
N ALA A 4 5.94 -4.02 0.11
CA ALA A 4 6.61 -3.03 0.96
C ALA A 4 6.85 -1.71 0.20
N LEU A 5 7.26 -1.77 -1.07
CA LEU A 5 7.41 -0.57 -1.90
C LEU A 5 6.06 0.10 -2.18
N ALA A 6 5.01 -0.69 -2.41
CA ALA A 6 3.64 -0.17 -2.54
C ALA A 6 3.17 0.49 -1.25
N GLY A 7 3.41 -0.13 -0.09
CA GLY A 7 3.12 0.45 1.22
C GLY A 7 3.88 1.76 1.48
N ARG A 8 5.17 1.81 1.14
CA ARG A 8 5.98 3.03 1.23
C ARG A 8 5.41 4.16 0.36
N LEU A 9 5.04 3.85 -0.89
CA LEU A 9 4.41 4.81 -1.77
C LEU A 9 3.06 5.28 -1.22
N ALA A 10 2.24 4.37 -0.68
CA ALA A 10 0.96 4.71 -0.06
C ALA A 10 1.14 5.69 1.11
N CYS A 11 2.15 5.47 1.98
CA CYS A 11 2.50 6.42 3.05
C CYS A 11 2.91 7.79 2.51
N GLN A 12 3.72 7.83 1.44
CA GLN A 12 4.17 9.08 0.82
C GLN A 12 2.98 9.88 0.25
N ILE A 13 2.06 9.20 -0.44
CA ILE A 13 0.83 9.81 -0.97
C ILE A 13 -0.03 10.32 0.20
N ALA A 14 -0.23 9.51 1.23
CA ALA A 14 -1.01 9.93 2.40
C ALA A 14 -0.44 11.19 3.08
N LEU A 15 0.90 11.30 3.13
CA LEU A 15 1.59 12.48 3.65
C LEU A 15 1.42 13.69 2.74
N GLU A 16 1.65 13.53 1.43
CA GLU A 16 1.56 14.59 0.42
C GLU A 16 0.16 15.22 0.35
N PHE A 17 -0.88 14.38 0.46
CA PHE A 17 -2.27 14.83 0.38
C PHE A 17 -2.91 15.09 1.74
N HIS A 18 -2.15 15.06 2.84
CA HIS A 18 -2.63 15.30 4.19
C HIS A 18 -3.82 14.41 4.61
N LEU A 19 -3.77 13.12 4.27
CA LEU A 19 -4.88 12.18 4.47
C LEU A 19 -4.96 11.58 5.88
N SER A 20 -4.17 12.07 6.83
CA SER A 20 -4.14 11.54 8.19
C SER A 20 -5.45 11.87 8.95
N PRO A 21 -6.06 10.89 9.66
CA PRO A 21 -5.65 9.50 9.81
C PRO A 21 -6.05 8.61 8.64
N VAL A 22 -5.19 7.66 8.27
CA VAL A 22 -5.44 6.67 7.21
C VAL A 22 -5.17 5.24 7.69
N THR A 23 -6.01 4.30 7.28
CA THR A 23 -5.74 2.87 7.41
C THR A 23 -5.22 2.35 6.08
N ILE A 24 -3.99 1.81 6.09
CA ILE A 24 -3.37 1.22 4.89
C ILE A 24 -3.59 -0.29 4.96
N GLU A 25 -4.42 -0.81 4.07
CA GLU A 25 -4.75 -2.24 4.00
C GLU A 25 -3.80 -2.98 3.04
N THR A 26 -3.34 -4.16 3.45
CA THR A 26 -2.49 -5.04 2.63
C THR A 26 -2.81 -6.50 2.91
N ASP A 27 -2.71 -7.37 1.91
CA ASP A 27 -2.78 -8.83 2.08
C ASP A 27 -1.41 -9.47 2.40
N CYS A 28 -0.40 -8.64 2.64
CA CYS A 28 0.94 -9.08 3.02
C CYS A 28 1.12 -9.08 4.55
N LEU A 29 0.81 -10.21 5.19
CA LEU A 29 0.98 -10.34 6.65
C LEU A 29 2.44 -10.07 7.10
N GLN A 30 3.41 -10.51 6.31
CA GLN A 30 4.84 -10.29 6.59
C GLN A 30 5.17 -8.79 6.68
N LEU A 31 4.58 -7.95 5.83
CA LEU A 31 4.80 -6.50 5.86
C LEU A 31 4.25 -5.90 7.16
N VAL A 32 3.01 -6.25 7.53
CA VAL A 32 2.38 -5.75 8.75
C VAL A 32 3.18 -6.17 9.98
N GLN A 33 3.60 -7.43 10.04
CA GLN A 33 4.43 -7.93 11.14
C GLN A 33 5.78 -7.24 11.21
N ALA A 34 6.44 -6.97 10.08
CA ALA A 34 7.73 -6.30 10.06
C ALA A 34 7.64 -4.85 10.53
N ILE A 35 6.58 -4.11 10.15
CA ILE A 35 6.34 -2.74 10.63
C ILE A 35 6.11 -2.70 12.15
N GLN A 36 5.48 -3.73 12.70
CA GLN A 36 5.17 -3.85 14.13
C GLN A 36 6.29 -4.49 14.95
N ALA A 37 7.31 -5.06 14.30
CA ALA A 37 8.38 -5.75 14.98
C ALA A 37 9.32 -4.77 15.68
N GLU A 38 9.75 -5.13 16.89
CA GLU A 38 10.84 -4.45 17.58
C GLU A 38 12.16 -5.11 17.16
N GLY A 39 13.04 -4.37 16.46
CA GLY A 39 14.36 -4.86 16.08
C GLY A 39 14.94 -4.19 14.85
N GLU A 40 16.26 -4.24 14.70
CA GLU A 40 16.95 -3.72 13.52
C GLU A 40 17.08 -4.82 12.45
N ASP A 41 16.60 -4.55 11.24
CA ASP A 41 16.82 -5.38 10.05
C ASP A 41 17.65 -4.59 9.03
N THR A 42 18.92 -4.99 8.87
CA THR A 42 19.86 -4.31 7.96
C THR A 42 19.68 -4.69 6.49
N SER A 43 18.75 -5.59 6.18
CA SER A 43 18.45 -6.01 4.82
C SER A 43 17.81 -4.88 4.01
N VAL A 44 17.78 -5.05 2.67
CA VAL A 44 17.06 -4.11 1.80
C VAL A 44 15.58 -4.02 2.16
N PHE A 45 14.99 -5.12 2.62
CA PHE A 45 13.60 -5.14 3.07
C PHE A 45 13.46 -4.32 4.36
N GLY A 46 14.31 -4.56 5.36
CA GLY A 46 14.32 -3.79 6.61
C GLY A 46 14.45 -2.28 6.40
N ARG A 47 15.32 -1.84 5.49
CA ARG A 47 15.42 -0.40 5.14
C ARG A 47 14.13 0.19 4.58
N VAL A 48 13.36 -0.58 3.81
CA VAL A 48 12.05 -0.13 3.31
C VAL A 48 11.05 -0.05 4.46
N ILE A 49 11.11 -0.96 5.43
CA ILE A 49 10.30 -0.90 6.65
C ILE A 49 10.66 0.33 7.48
N ASP A 50 11.95 0.62 7.66
CA ASP A 50 12.41 1.82 8.38
C ASP A 50 11.88 3.11 7.74
N ASP A 51 11.94 3.20 6.41
CA ASP A 51 11.36 4.31 5.66
C ASP A 51 9.84 4.45 5.87
N ILE A 52 9.11 3.33 5.86
CA ILE A 52 7.65 3.32 6.13
C ILE A 52 7.38 3.81 7.55
N SER A 53 8.06 3.23 8.54
CA SER A 53 7.92 3.57 9.95
C SER A 53 8.22 5.04 10.21
N LEU A 54 9.26 5.59 9.56
CA LEU A 54 9.59 7.01 9.63
C LEU A 54 8.46 7.89 9.12
N VAL A 55 7.87 7.59 7.96
CA VAL A 55 6.76 8.37 7.41
C VAL A 55 5.51 8.25 8.30
N LEU A 56 5.23 7.07 8.85
CA LEU A 56 4.11 6.85 9.76
C LEU A 56 4.18 7.74 11.01
N THR A 57 5.38 8.11 11.49
CA THR A 57 5.51 9.06 12.61
C THR A 57 4.88 10.42 12.34
N SER A 58 4.78 10.82 11.06
CA SER A 58 4.15 12.07 10.62
C SER A 58 2.65 11.91 10.29
N LEU A 59 2.15 10.68 10.25
CA LEU A 59 0.76 10.34 9.94
C LEU A 59 0.02 9.92 11.21
N ALA A 60 -0.21 10.87 12.12
CA ALA A 60 -0.81 10.61 13.42
C ALA A 60 -2.14 9.83 13.34
N GLY A 61 -2.20 8.70 14.05
CA GLY A 61 -3.38 7.82 14.06
C GLY A 61 -3.50 6.88 12.85
N SER A 62 -2.50 6.87 11.96
CA SER A 62 -2.47 5.98 10.80
C SER A 62 -1.74 4.68 11.11
N PHE A 63 -2.16 3.58 10.47
CA PHE A 63 -1.58 2.26 10.71
C PHE A 63 -1.78 1.33 9.51
N PHE A 64 -0.99 0.26 9.47
CA PHE A 64 -1.16 -0.84 8.53
C PHE A 64 -2.08 -1.91 9.12
N CYS A 65 -3.00 -2.41 8.30
CA CYS A 65 -3.90 -3.50 8.64
C CYS A 65 -3.75 -4.63 7.63
N HIS A 66 -3.69 -5.87 8.12
CA HIS A 66 -3.74 -7.04 7.26
C HIS A 66 -5.18 -7.37 6.90
N VAL A 67 -5.46 -7.52 5.61
CA VAL A 67 -6.74 -7.96 5.08
C VAL A 67 -6.59 -9.26 4.28
N TYR A 68 -7.66 -10.03 4.17
CA TYR A 68 -7.65 -11.19 3.29
C TYR A 68 -7.55 -10.76 1.82
N ARG A 69 -6.88 -11.58 1.01
CA ARG A 69 -6.66 -11.30 -0.42
C ARG A 69 -7.97 -11.10 -1.18
N GLU A 70 -9.04 -11.76 -0.76
CA GLU A 70 -10.39 -11.63 -1.33
C GLU A 70 -10.98 -10.23 -1.11
N SER A 71 -10.54 -9.50 -0.09
CA SER A 71 -10.89 -8.11 0.17
C SER A 71 -9.98 -7.14 -0.59
N ASN A 72 -8.77 -7.56 -0.98
CA ASN A 72 -7.78 -6.74 -1.69
C ASN A 72 -7.83 -6.89 -3.23
N LYS A 73 -9.01 -7.19 -3.80
CA LYS A 73 -9.17 -7.47 -5.24
C LYS A 73 -8.79 -6.29 -6.14
N ILE A 74 -9.09 -5.07 -5.69
CA ILE A 74 -8.81 -3.84 -6.45
C ILE A 74 -7.30 -3.64 -6.61
N ALA A 75 -6.54 -3.68 -5.50
CA ALA A 75 -5.08 -3.53 -5.56
C ALA A 75 -4.43 -4.65 -6.36
N HIS A 76 -4.92 -5.89 -6.19
CA HIS A 76 -4.44 -7.03 -6.98
C HIS A 76 -4.66 -6.83 -8.49
N LYS A 77 -5.85 -6.39 -8.89
CA LYS A 77 -6.18 -6.13 -10.30
C LYS A 77 -5.35 -4.99 -10.87
N LEU A 78 -5.10 -3.92 -10.09
CA LEU A 78 -4.22 -2.82 -10.50
C LEU A 78 -2.78 -3.29 -10.70
N ALA A 79 -2.21 -3.99 -9.72
CA ALA A 79 -0.85 -4.50 -9.80
C ALA A 79 -0.67 -5.48 -10.97
N HIS A 80 -1.63 -6.38 -11.16
CA HIS A 80 -1.62 -7.34 -12.27
C HIS A 80 -1.75 -6.65 -13.63
N THR A 81 -2.60 -5.63 -13.75
CA THR A 81 -2.74 -4.84 -14.98
C THR A 81 -1.45 -4.11 -15.32
N ALA A 82 -0.86 -3.42 -14.34
CA ALA A 82 0.41 -2.71 -14.52
C ALA A 82 1.54 -3.65 -14.94
N LEU A 83 1.59 -4.87 -14.37
CA LEU A 83 2.56 -5.89 -14.74
C LEU A 83 2.42 -6.34 -16.20
N ILE A 84 1.19 -6.55 -16.67
CA ILE A 84 0.93 -7.01 -18.05
C ILE A 84 1.14 -5.89 -19.07
N SER A 85 0.66 -4.69 -18.76
CA SER A 85 0.67 -3.59 -19.71
C SER A 85 1.99 -2.83 -19.74
N GLY A 86 2.82 -2.95 -18.70
CA GLY A 86 4.04 -2.15 -18.53
C GLY A 86 3.75 -0.65 -18.36
N LEU A 87 2.51 -0.30 -18.01
CA LEU A 87 2.08 1.10 -17.92
C LEU A 87 2.37 1.66 -16.52
N GLN A 88 2.92 2.86 -16.48
CA GLN A 88 3.06 3.66 -15.26
C GLN A 88 2.06 4.82 -15.34
N VAL A 89 0.86 4.59 -14.81
CA VAL A 89 -0.25 5.56 -14.85
C VAL A 89 -0.75 5.80 -13.44
N SER A 90 -1.14 7.05 -13.17
CA SER A 90 -1.82 7.46 -11.94
C SER A 90 -3.17 8.08 -12.33
N TRP A 91 -4.21 7.76 -11.56
CA TRP A 91 -5.55 8.28 -11.76
C TRP A 91 -5.91 9.22 -10.60
N SER A 92 -6.46 10.39 -10.91
CA SER A 92 -6.93 11.36 -9.93
C SER A 92 -8.26 11.93 -10.41
N GLY A 93 -9.31 11.83 -9.60
CA GLY A 93 -10.67 12.24 -9.95
C GLY A 93 -11.46 11.26 -10.82
N ASP A 94 -10.79 10.30 -11.45
CA ASP A 94 -11.39 9.28 -12.33
C ASP A 94 -11.13 7.85 -11.83
N VAL A 95 -12.06 6.95 -12.12
CA VAL A 95 -11.90 5.51 -11.86
C VAL A 95 -11.14 4.87 -13.03
N PRO A 96 -10.05 4.11 -12.77
CA PRO A 96 -9.37 3.33 -13.79
C PRO A 96 -10.36 2.35 -14.46
N PRO A 97 -10.47 2.30 -15.81
CA PRO A 97 -11.44 1.43 -16.50
C PRO A 97 -11.30 -0.06 -16.13
N VAL A 98 -10.09 -0.47 -15.71
CA VAL A 98 -9.81 -1.84 -15.28
C VAL A 98 -10.50 -2.24 -13.98
N LEU A 99 -11.06 -1.27 -13.25
CA LEU A 99 -11.78 -1.47 -11.99
C LEU A 99 -13.29 -1.42 -12.12
N ASP A 100 -13.83 -1.05 -13.30
CA ASP A 100 -15.28 -0.92 -13.51
C ASP A 100 -16.03 -2.23 -13.17
N GLU A 101 -15.49 -3.39 -13.54
CA GLU A 101 -16.09 -4.69 -13.20
C GLU A 101 -16.15 -4.98 -11.70
N ILE A 102 -15.20 -4.45 -10.91
CA ILE A 102 -15.15 -4.71 -9.47
C ILE A 102 -16.06 -3.72 -8.73
N LEU A 103 -16.17 -2.49 -9.23
CA LEU A 103 -16.95 -1.42 -8.60
C LEU A 103 -18.44 -1.46 -8.98
N CYS A 104 -18.77 -1.88 -10.20
CA CYS A 104 -20.14 -1.96 -10.71
C CYS A 104 -20.87 -3.27 -10.36
N ASN A 105 -20.18 -4.25 -9.74
CA ASN A 105 -20.77 -5.51 -9.27
C ASN A 105 -21.25 -5.46 -7.80
N ASN A 106 -21.73 -4.29 -7.34
CA ASN A 106 -22.38 -4.11 -6.04
C ASN A 106 -23.91 -4.15 -6.18
#